data_AF-A0A7K4F3R9-F1
#
_entry.id   AF-A0A7K4F3R9-F1
#
_cell.length_a   1.000
_cell.length_b   1.000
_cell.length_c   1.000
_cell.angle_alpha   90.00
_cell.angle_beta   90.00
_cell.angle_gamma   90.00
#
_symmetry.space_group_name_H-M   'P 1'
#
loop_
_entity.id
_entity.type
_entity.pdbx_description
1 polymer ?
#
loop_
_entity_poly.entity_id
_entity_poly.type
_entity_poly.pdbx_seq_one_letter_code
_entity_poly.pdbx_strand_id
1 'polypeptide(L)'
;PGHTPGSLSFVIDEKFVFTGDILFVESIGRPDLRDNAEEFTKELYNTLHNKLLKLSNHTMVFPAHHGEGAEPENEAFYSTIEKSKSLPWLDISEEEFVKKIVAITRPRPMNYRKIISVNKGELELAHSEIPDMEIGPNRCSISET
;
A
#
# COMPACT_ATOMS: atom_id res chain seq x y z
N PRO A 1 -2.27 -8.09 -5.85
CA PRO A 1 -3.40 -8.04 -4.89
C PRO A 1 -2.86 -7.88 -3.47
N GLY A 2 -3.68 -7.40 -2.54
CA GLY A 2 -3.29 -7.20 -1.14
C GLY A 2 -3.97 -5.97 -0.56
N HIS A 3 -3.58 -4.77 -1.00
CA HIS A 3 -4.30 -3.55 -0.65
C HIS A 3 -5.73 -3.56 -1.19
N THR A 4 -5.87 -3.85 -2.48
CA THR A 4 -7.14 -4.20 -3.13
C THR A 4 -6.94 -5.44 -4.02
N PRO A 5 -8.02 -6.10 -4.49
CA PRO A 5 -7.89 -7.26 -5.38
C PRO A 5 -7.27 -6.86 -6.73
N GLY A 6 -7.54 -5.64 -7.19
CA GLY A 6 -7.04 -5.08 -8.44
C GLY A 6 -5.68 -4.37 -8.33
N SER A 7 -5.01 -4.43 -7.18
CA SER A 7 -3.71 -3.76 -7.01
C SER A 7 -2.65 -4.35 -7.95
N LEU A 8 -2.01 -3.45 -8.71
CA LEU A 8 -0.93 -3.73 -9.65
C LEU A 8 0.37 -3.08 -9.19
N SER A 9 1.49 -3.66 -9.62
CA SER A 9 2.81 -3.04 -9.51
C SER A 9 3.50 -3.13 -10.87
N PHE A 10 4.24 -2.10 -11.25
CA PHE A 10 4.87 -1.99 -12.56
C PHE A 10 6.38 -2.04 -12.41
N VAL A 11 7.01 -3.07 -12.98
CA VAL A 11 8.47 -3.20 -13.04
C VAL A 11 8.95 -2.64 -14.37
N ILE A 12 9.90 -1.69 -14.32
CA ILE A 12 10.47 -1.01 -15.49
C ILE A 12 11.97 -1.29 -15.54
N ASP A 13 12.40 -1.83 -16.68
CA ASP A 13 13.80 -2.16 -16.99
C ASP A 13 14.53 -2.99 -15.92
N GLU A 14 13.79 -3.75 -15.11
CA GLU A 14 14.30 -4.50 -13.94
C GLU A 14 15.01 -3.65 -12.87
N LYS A 15 14.97 -2.32 -13.03
CA LYS A 15 15.65 -1.34 -12.18
C LYS A 15 14.70 -0.59 -11.26
N PHE A 16 13.46 -0.43 -11.68
CA PHE A 16 12.46 0.33 -10.95
C PHE A 16 11.20 -0.50 -10.75
N VAL A 17 10.55 -0.34 -9.61
CA VAL A 17 9.21 -0.87 -9.37
C VAL A 17 8.31 0.19 -8.77
N PHE A 18 7.21 0.45 -9.45
CA PHE A 18 6.11 1.27 -8.93
C PHE A 18 5.15 0.34 -8.18
N THR A 19 5.11 0.43 -6.85
CA THR A 19 4.44 -0.55 -5.99
C THR A 19 2.98 -0.21 -5.69
N GLY A 20 2.53 0.97 -6.08
CA GLY A 20 1.21 1.46 -5.71
C GLY A 20 1.09 1.52 -4.19
N ASP A 21 -0.03 1.03 -3.67
CA ASP A 21 -0.31 0.94 -2.22
C ASP A 21 0.02 -0.42 -1.61
N ILE A 22 1.02 -1.14 -2.14
CA ILE A 22 1.43 -2.46 -1.60
C ILE A 22 2.63 -2.35 -0.67
N LEU A 23 3.69 -1.66 -1.09
CA LEU A 23 4.95 -1.52 -0.35
C LEU A 23 5.34 -0.04 -0.35
N PHE A 24 5.54 0.52 0.85
CA PHE A 24 5.96 1.90 1.07
C PHE A 24 7.44 1.96 1.46
N VAL A 25 7.98 3.17 1.62
CA VAL A 25 9.40 3.36 1.99
C VAL A 25 9.68 2.81 3.39
N GLU A 26 8.80 3.09 4.34
CA GLU A 26 8.91 2.76 5.76
C GLU A 26 7.88 1.73 6.26
N SER A 27 6.97 1.27 5.40
CA SER A 27 5.88 0.38 5.80
C SER A 27 5.30 -0.40 4.60
N ILE A 28 4.14 -1.02 4.79
CA ILE A 28 3.36 -1.76 3.81
C ILE A 28 1.95 -1.18 3.67
N GLY A 29 1.32 -1.51 2.56
CA GLY A 29 -0.09 -1.29 2.32
C GLY A 29 -0.98 -1.97 3.35
N ARG A 30 -2.03 -1.29 3.80
CA ARG A 30 -3.11 -1.96 4.53
C ARG A 30 -3.97 -2.80 3.57
N PRO A 31 -4.42 -4.01 3.93
CA PRO A 31 -5.46 -4.69 3.18
C PRO A 31 -6.79 -3.99 3.45
N ASP A 32 -7.45 -3.48 2.40
CA ASP A 32 -8.57 -2.55 2.56
C ASP A 32 -9.94 -3.24 2.74
N LEU A 33 -10.04 -4.52 3.09
CA LEU A 33 -11.32 -5.25 2.93
C LEU A 33 -11.71 -6.03 4.18
N ARG A 34 -12.53 -5.41 5.03
CA ARG A 34 -12.91 -5.93 6.36
C ARG A 34 -13.50 -7.34 6.34
N ASP A 35 -14.41 -7.64 5.41
CA ASP A 35 -15.14 -8.92 5.44
C ASP A 35 -14.24 -10.12 5.08
N ASN A 36 -13.17 -9.87 4.32
CA ASN A 36 -12.18 -10.89 3.92
C ASN A 36 -10.77 -10.46 4.33
N ALA A 37 -10.63 -9.77 5.46
CA ALA A 37 -9.36 -9.15 5.87
C ALA A 37 -8.24 -10.19 5.96
N GLU A 38 -8.53 -11.38 6.49
CA GLU A 38 -7.56 -12.47 6.59
C GLU A 38 -7.05 -12.92 5.22
N GLU A 39 -7.97 -13.21 4.29
CA GLU A 39 -7.63 -13.67 2.92
C GLU A 39 -6.79 -12.63 2.18
N PHE A 40 -7.22 -11.36 2.19
CA PHE A 40 -6.47 -10.29 1.53
C PHE A 40 -5.13 -10.00 2.21
N THR A 41 -5.02 -10.21 3.53
CA THR A 41 -3.74 -10.11 4.23
C THR A 41 -2.78 -11.21 3.79
N LYS A 42 -3.27 -12.44 3.57
CA LYS A 42 -2.46 -13.54 3.00
C LYS A 42 -2.03 -13.23 1.56
N GLU A 43 -2.91 -12.66 0.74
CA GLU A 43 -2.56 -12.22 -0.61
C GLU A 43 -1.50 -11.10 -0.62
N LEU A 44 -1.61 -10.16 0.32
CA LEU A 44 -0.62 -9.11 0.54
C LEU A 44 0.73 -9.71 0.91
N TYR A 45 0.77 -10.60 1.91
CA TYR A 45 1.99 -11.29 2.32
C TYR A 45 2.64 -12.04 1.15
N ASN A 46 1.85 -12.83 0.40
CA ASN A 46 2.32 -13.53 -0.78
C ASN A 46 2.88 -12.57 -1.85
N THR A 47 2.22 -11.43 -2.09
CA THR A 47 2.70 -10.42 -3.05
C THR A 47 4.02 -9.81 -2.60
N LEU A 48 4.16 -9.49 -1.32
CA LEU A 48 5.41 -8.97 -0.75
C LEU A 48 6.54 -10.01 -0.86
N HIS A 49 6.37 -11.19 -0.29
CA HIS A 49 7.44 -12.17 -0.12
C HIS A 49 7.78 -12.97 -1.37
N ASN A 50 6.78 -13.31 -2.18
CA ASN A 50 6.96 -14.19 -3.34
C ASN A 50 7.03 -13.44 -4.68
N LYS A 51 6.80 -12.12 -4.69
CA LYS A 51 6.94 -11.29 -5.90
C LYS A 51 7.89 -10.12 -5.69
N LEU A 52 7.54 -9.15 -4.85
CA LEU A 52 8.31 -7.91 -4.72
C LEU A 52 9.72 -8.16 -4.14
N LEU A 53 9.82 -8.89 -3.03
CA LEU A 53 11.11 -9.17 -2.38
C LEU A 53 12.02 -10.14 -3.16
N LYS A 54 11.51 -10.73 -4.26
CA LYS A 54 12.28 -11.55 -5.20
C LYS A 54 12.96 -10.73 -6.30
N LEU A 55 12.61 -9.44 -6.44
CA LEU A 55 13.32 -8.52 -7.31
C LEU A 55 14.76 -8.30 -6.82
N SER A 56 15.60 -7.75 -7.70
CA SER A 56 17.00 -7.45 -7.37
C SER A 56 17.08 -6.48 -6.19
N ASN A 57 18.06 -6.68 -5.30
CA ASN A 57 18.31 -5.81 -4.15
C ASN A 57 18.47 -4.33 -4.54
N HIS A 58 19.01 -4.07 -5.74
CA HIS A 58 19.24 -2.73 -6.26
C HIS A 58 18.02 -2.12 -6.97
N THR A 59 16.93 -2.88 -7.15
CA THR A 59 15.70 -2.34 -7.74
C THR A 59 15.16 -1.24 -6.82
N MET A 60 14.95 -0.04 -7.38
CA MET A 60 14.37 1.09 -6.67
C MET A 60 12.85 0.94 -6.56
N VAL A 61 12.32 1.27 -5.40
CA VAL A 61 10.90 1.14 -5.04
C VAL A 61 10.26 2.52 -5.00
N PHE A 62 9.18 2.70 -5.75
CA PHE A 62 8.39 3.94 -5.82
C PHE A 62 6.93 3.67 -5.45
N PRO A 63 6.48 4.06 -4.25
CA PRO A 63 5.09 3.89 -3.86
C PRO A 63 4.16 4.96 -4.42
N ALA A 64 2.83 4.73 -4.31
CA ALA A 64 1.82 5.75 -4.60
C ALA A 64 1.55 6.69 -3.42
N HIS A 65 1.82 6.25 -2.19
CA HIS A 65 1.69 7.03 -0.96
C HIS A 65 2.90 6.85 -0.04
N HIS A 66 2.99 7.70 0.96
CA HIS A 66 3.94 7.58 2.05
C HIS A 66 3.20 7.72 3.39
N GLY A 67 3.79 7.22 4.47
CA GLY A 67 3.31 7.47 5.83
C GLY A 67 3.59 8.91 6.26
N GLU A 68 2.88 9.35 7.30
CA GLU A 68 2.93 10.74 7.80
C GLU A 68 4.34 11.18 8.25
N GLY A 69 5.22 10.23 8.60
CA GLY A 69 6.59 10.50 9.05
C GLY A 69 7.68 10.23 7.99
N ALA A 70 7.29 9.93 6.74
CA ALA A 70 8.27 9.74 5.68
C ALA A 70 8.87 11.09 5.27
N GLU A 71 10.19 11.12 5.07
CA GLU A 71 10.91 12.28 4.56
C GLU A 71 11.38 12.01 3.12
N PRO A 72 11.21 12.95 2.17
CA PRO A 72 11.65 12.76 0.81
C PRO A 72 13.18 12.83 0.69
N GLU A 73 13.75 11.99 -0.16
CA GLU A 73 15.15 12.04 -0.57
C GLU A 73 15.22 12.61 -1.99
N ASN A 74 15.94 13.72 -2.19
CA ASN A 74 16.02 14.40 -3.49
C ASN A 74 14.65 14.68 -4.13
N GLU A 75 13.71 15.24 -3.35
CA GLU A 75 12.34 15.58 -3.77
C GLU A 75 11.44 14.36 -4.10
N ALA A 76 11.88 13.13 -3.82
CA ALA A 76 11.11 11.92 -4.08
C ALA A 76 11.06 10.97 -2.87
N PHE A 77 9.95 10.26 -2.73
CA PHE A 77 9.83 9.15 -1.79
C PHE A 77 10.19 7.86 -2.51
N TYR A 78 11.34 7.29 -2.19
CA TYR A 78 11.77 6.01 -2.74
C TYR A 78 12.58 5.19 -1.74
N SER A 79 12.70 3.90 -2.03
CA SER A 79 13.56 2.97 -1.31
C SER A 79 14.26 2.04 -2.29
N THR A 80 14.89 0.98 -1.78
CA THR A 80 15.36 -0.16 -2.58
C THR A 80 14.78 -1.43 -2.01
N ILE A 81 14.71 -2.49 -2.83
CA ILE A 81 14.29 -3.81 -2.33
C ILE A 81 15.17 -4.29 -1.17
N GLU A 82 16.47 -4.00 -1.21
CA GLU A 82 17.37 -4.27 -0.09
C GLU A 82 16.91 -3.58 1.20
N LYS A 83 16.66 -2.26 1.17
CA LYS A 83 16.18 -1.51 2.33
C LYS A 83 14.80 -1.99 2.79
N SER A 84 13.89 -2.31 1.86
CA SER A 84 12.55 -2.82 2.19
C SER A 84 12.59 -4.14 2.95
N LYS A 85 13.55 -5.04 2.66
CA LYS A 85 13.69 -6.31 3.41
C LYS A 85 13.96 -6.12 4.90
N SER A 86 14.45 -4.95 5.29
CA SER A 86 14.72 -4.58 6.69
C SER A 86 13.47 -4.13 7.45
N LEU A 87 12.32 -3.97 6.78
CA LEU A 87 11.09 -3.54 7.43
C LEU A 87 10.60 -4.62 8.41
N PRO A 88 10.24 -4.27 9.66
CA PRO A 88 9.78 -5.25 10.65
C PRO A 88 8.60 -6.12 10.18
N TRP A 89 7.71 -5.54 9.38
CA TRP A 89 6.58 -6.26 8.78
C TRP A 89 6.98 -7.34 7.78
N LEU A 90 8.20 -7.29 7.23
CA LEU A 90 8.72 -8.26 6.28
C LEU A 90 9.65 -9.30 6.92
N ASP A 91 9.92 -9.18 8.23
CA ASP A 91 10.75 -10.09 9.03
C ASP A 91 9.91 -10.88 10.07
N ILE A 92 8.67 -11.22 9.70
CA ILE A 92 7.77 -12.03 10.52
C ILE A 92 7.11 -13.13 9.67
N SER A 93 6.62 -14.18 10.34
CA SER A 93 5.90 -15.25 9.66
C SER A 93 4.55 -14.77 9.10
N GLU A 94 4.04 -15.46 8.08
CA GLU A 94 2.70 -15.17 7.53
C GLU A 94 1.61 -15.20 8.61
N GLU A 95 1.67 -16.16 9.54
CA GLU A 95 0.71 -16.28 10.63
C GLU A 95 0.71 -15.04 11.54
N GLU A 96 1.90 -14.58 11.96
CA GLU A 96 2.01 -13.40 12.83
C GLU A 96 1.68 -12.12 12.06
N PHE A 97 2.04 -12.04 10.77
CA PHE A 97 1.68 -10.95 9.88
C PHE A 97 0.17 -10.78 9.77
N VAL A 98 -0.54 -11.88 9.44
CA VAL A 98 -2.00 -11.90 9.32
C VAL A 98 -2.65 -11.48 10.63
N LYS A 99 -2.22 -12.08 11.74
CA LYS A 99 -2.75 -11.79 13.08
C LYS A 99 -2.60 -10.30 13.43
N LYS A 100 -1.40 -9.73 13.26
CA LYS A 100 -1.12 -8.32 13.61
C LYS A 100 -1.93 -7.35 12.74
N ILE A 101 -1.97 -7.58 11.43
CA ILE A 101 -2.66 -6.67 10.50
C ILE A 101 -4.17 -6.70 10.69
N VAL A 102 -4.76 -7.88 10.87
CA VAL A 102 -6.19 -8.02 11.15
C VAL A 102 -6.55 -7.28 12.44
N ALA A 103 -5.72 -7.37 13.48
CA ALA A 103 -5.95 -6.70 14.76
C ALA A 103 -5.95 -5.15 14.67
N ILE A 104 -5.19 -4.57 13.75
CA ILE A 104 -5.05 -3.10 13.59
C ILE A 104 -5.90 -2.52 12.45
N THR A 105 -6.69 -3.35 11.75
CA THR A 105 -7.47 -2.92 10.58
C THR A 105 -8.59 -1.94 10.97
N ARG A 106 -8.39 -0.66 10.65
CA ARG A 106 -9.34 0.44 10.94
C ARG A 106 -10.55 0.46 9.99
N PRO A 107 -11.64 1.19 10.31
CA PRO A 107 -12.72 1.42 9.36
C PRO A 107 -12.23 2.14 8.11
N ARG A 108 -12.97 1.98 7.00
CA ARG A 108 -12.73 2.77 5.79
C ARG A 108 -13.16 4.23 6.02
N PRO A 109 -12.50 5.21 5.37
CA PRO A 109 -12.93 6.61 5.34
C PRO A 109 -14.37 6.73 4.83
N MET A 110 -15.21 7.61 5.38
CA MET A 110 -16.63 7.70 4.97
C MET A 110 -16.83 7.93 3.46
N ASN A 111 -15.85 8.57 2.80
CA ASN A 111 -15.90 8.97 1.41
C ASN A 111 -15.40 7.89 0.42
N TYR A 112 -14.93 6.73 0.89
CA TYR A 112 -14.31 5.70 0.04
C TYR A 112 -15.23 5.22 -1.10
N ARG A 113 -16.54 5.08 -0.85
CA ARG A 113 -17.49 4.62 -1.87
C ARG A 113 -17.63 5.62 -3.02
N LYS A 114 -17.63 6.93 -2.69
CA LYS A 114 -17.71 8.00 -3.67
C LYS A 114 -16.46 7.99 -4.56
N ILE A 115 -15.27 7.85 -3.94
CA ILE A 115 -13.99 7.73 -4.66
C ILE A 115 -14.01 6.53 -5.62
N ILE A 116 -14.47 5.36 -5.17
CA ILE A 116 -14.55 4.16 -6.02
C ILE A 116 -15.46 4.40 -7.24
N SER A 117 -16.66 4.96 -7.04
CA SER A 117 -17.58 5.20 -8.15
C SER A 117 -17.03 6.22 -9.16
N VAL A 118 -16.32 7.25 -8.69
CA VAL A 118 -15.63 8.20 -9.57
C VAL A 118 -14.53 7.51 -10.37
N ASN A 119 -13.66 6.74 -9.71
CA ASN A 119 -12.55 6.04 -10.37
C ASN A 119 -13.02 5.03 -11.42
N LYS A 120 -14.23 4.49 -11.26
CA LYS A 120 -14.89 3.63 -12.25
C LYS A 120 -15.58 4.38 -13.39
N GLY A 121 -15.68 5.71 -13.30
CA GLY A 121 -16.45 6.53 -14.23
C GLY A 121 -17.97 6.42 -14.05
N GLU A 122 -18.44 5.87 -12.93
CA GLU A 122 -19.86 5.75 -12.59
C GLU A 122 -20.44 7.07 -12.05
N LEU A 123 -19.59 7.96 -11.55
CA LEU A 123 -19.94 9.25 -10.99
C LEU A 123 -18.97 10.33 -11.49
N GLU A 124 -19.49 11.44 -12.01
CA GLU A 124 -18.68 12.63 -12.26
C GLU A 124 -18.59 13.49 -10.99
N LEU A 125 -17.41 13.99 -10.68
CA LEU A 125 -17.15 14.93 -9.59
C LEU A 125 -17.07 16.35 -10.14
N ALA A 126 -17.70 17.30 -9.46
CA ALA A 126 -17.42 18.70 -9.74
C ALA A 126 -15.98 19.04 -9.32
N HIS A 127 -15.29 19.89 -10.07
CA HIS A 127 -13.91 20.29 -9.76
C HIS A 127 -13.76 20.89 -8.35
N SER A 128 -14.81 21.57 -7.86
CA SER A 128 -14.84 22.14 -6.51
C SER A 128 -14.86 21.10 -5.39
N GLU A 129 -15.26 19.86 -5.67
CA GLU A 129 -15.34 18.78 -4.68
C GLU A 129 -14.03 17.97 -4.58
N ILE A 130 -13.07 18.17 -5.49
CA ILE A 130 -11.81 17.42 -5.52
C ILE A 130 -10.99 17.60 -4.24
N PRO A 131 -10.77 18.82 -3.70
CA PRO A 131 -9.98 18.99 -2.48
C PRO A 131 -10.55 18.23 -1.29
N ASP A 132 -11.87 18.26 -1.09
CA ASP A 132 -12.55 17.54 -0.01
C ASP A 132 -12.42 16.01 -0.16
N MET A 133 -12.27 15.54 -1.40
CA MET A 133 -12.10 14.12 -1.70
C MET A 133 -10.69 13.65 -1.35
N GLU A 134 -9.69 14.52 -1.50
CA GLU A 134 -8.28 14.25 -1.21
C GLU A 134 -7.94 14.40 0.29
N ILE A 135 -8.58 15.32 1.01
CA ILE A 135 -8.33 15.61 2.44
C ILE A 135 -8.87 14.52 3.39
N GLY A 136 -9.68 13.58 2.89
CA GLY A 136 -10.24 12.49 3.70
C GLY A 136 -9.16 11.62 4.37
N PRO A 137 -9.49 10.83 5.42
CA PRO A 137 -8.53 10.02 6.17
C PRO A 137 -8.06 8.78 5.37
N ASN A 138 -7.57 8.99 4.15
CA ASN A 138 -7.06 8.00 3.20
C ASN A 138 -5.68 7.48 3.66
N ARG A 139 -5.63 6.94 4.89
CA ARG A 139 -4.44 6.33 5.45
C ARG A 139 -4.26 4.95 4.83
N CYS A 140 -3.43 4.88 3.79
CA CYS A 140 -3.10 3.64 3.07
C CYS A 140 -1.98 2.84 3.75
N SER A 141 -1.16 3.47 4.61
CA SER A 141 -0.08 2.81 5.36
C SER A 141 -0.54 2.19 6.68
N ILE A 142 0.14 1.12 7.07
CA ILE A 142 0.08 0.57 8.43
C ILE A 142 1.09 1.30 9.30
N SER A 143 0.66 1.85 10.44
CA SER A 143 1.52 2.43 11.47
C SER A 143 1.49 1.55 12.72
N GLU A 144 2.65 1.23 13.31
CA GLU A 144 2.68 0.75 14.69
C GLU A 144 2.14 1.86 15.61
N THR A 145 1.25 1.51 16.54
CA THR A 145 0.89 2.37 17.68
C THR A 145 1.99 2.39 18.71
#